data_AF-A0A3M9N9Y2-F1
#
_entry.id   AF-A0A3M9N9Y2-F1
#
_cell.length_a   1.000
_cell.length_b   1.000
_cell.length_c   1.000
_cell.angle_alpha   90.00
_cell.angle_beta   90.00
_cell.angle_gamma   90.00
#
_symmetry.space_group_name_H-M   'P 1'
#
loop_
_entity.id
_entity.type
_entity.pdbx_description
1 polymer ?
#
loop_
_entity_poly.entity_id
_entity_poly.type
_entity_poly.pdbx_seq_one_letter_code
_entity_poly.pdbx_strand_id
1 'polypeptide(L)'
;MNSNTKTKSLVTIIIFLLITNIAMLIFFLVLAKPADKRFRNHDMNGMYKSLQNEVGFSQEQLNQYKLLREEQMKNVRPLFNQVRESKRTFYALITSGQVPDSVVAADADSIAQKQKNLDTQMFLYFKNVRKICTPDQTAKFDSVMQKVIGRMVGRPGESRKKPG
;
A
#
# COMPACT_ATOMS: atom_id res chain seq x y z
N MET A 1 -56.81 -25.48 -25.79
CA MET A 1 -56.71 -24.03 -26.11
C MET A 1 -55.36 -23.47 -25.66
N ASN A 2 -54.67 -22.86 -26.63
CA ASN A 2 -53.64 -21.81 -26.54
C ASN A 2 -52.23 -22.12 -25.99
N SER A 3 -51.56 -23.14 -26.53
CA SER A 3 -50.09 -23.30 -26.46
C SER A 3 -49.33 -22.04 -26.92
N ASN A 4 -49.86 -21.34 -27.94
CA ASN A 4 -49.32 -20.08 -28.45
C ASN A 4 -49.29 -18.95 -27.40
N THR A 5 -50.17 -18.94 -26.39
CA THR A 5 -50.16 -17.89 -25.35
C THR A 5 -49.11 -18.13 -24.28
N LYS A 6 -48.86 -19.40 -23.93
CA LYS A 6 -47.80 -19.79 -22.99
C LYS A 6 -46.41 -19.54 -23.59
N THR A 7 -46.20 -19.90 -24.86
CA THR A 7 -44.93 -19.62 -25.55
C THR A 7 -44.70 -18.12 -25.70
N LYS A 8 -45.73 -17.34 -26.04
CA LYS A 8 -45.62 -15.87 -26.10
C LYS A 8 -45.28 -15.26 -24.73
N SER A 9 -45.93 -15.73 -23.65
CA SER A 9 -45.64 -15.26 -22.29
C SER A 9 -44.23 -15.59 -21.84
N LEU A 10 -43.74 -16.81 -22.10
CA LEU A 10 -42.35 -17.21 -21.82
C LEU A 10 -41.36 -16.38 -22.63
N VAL A 11 -41.63 -16.14 -23.91
CA VAL A 11 -40.80 -15.28 -24.77
C VAL A 11 -40.78 -13.84 -24.24
N THR A 12 -41.91 -13.30 -23.78
CA THR A 12 -41.96 -11.96 -23.17
C THR A 12 -41.10 -11.89 -21.89
N ILE A 13 -41.16 -12.90 -21.03
CA ILE A 13 -40.34 -12.96 -19.81
C ILE A 13 -38.85 -13.04 -20.16
N ILE A 14 -38.47 -13.85 -21.15
CA ILE A 14 -37.08 -13.97 -21.61
C ILE A 14 -36.55 -12.64 -22.16
N ILE A 15 -37.35 -11.95 -22.99
CA ILE A 15 -36.98 -10.63 -23.52
C ILE A 15 -36.82 -9.61 -22.39
N PHE A 16 -37.72 -9.62 -21.40
CA PHE A 16 -37.62 -8.74 -20.24
C PHE A 16 -36.35 -9.02 -19.40
N LEU A 17 -36.02 -10.30 -19.19
CA LEU A 17 -34.83 -10.73 -18.48
C LEU A 17 -33.53 -10.34 -19.21
N LEU A 18 -33.55 -10.40 -20.54
CA LEU A 18 -32.45 -9.99 -21.40
C LEU A 18 -32.22 -8.48 -21.29
N ILE A 19 -33.30 -7.68 -21.39
CA ILE A 19 -33.22 -6.21 -21.29
C ILE A 19 -32.70 -5.79 -19.91
N THR A 20 -33.19 -6.40 -18.83
CA THR A 20 -32.73 -6.09 -17.46
C THR A 20 -31.27 -6.48 -17.24
N ASN A 21 -30.79 -7.62 -17.77
CA ASN A 21 -29.38 -7.98 -17.72
C ASN A 21 -28.49 -6.99 -18.51
N ILE A 22 -28.90 -6.61 -19.72
CA ILE A 22 -28.18 -5.64 -20.55
C ILE A 22 -28.16 -4.27 -19.88
N ALA A 23 -29.28 -3.82 -19.32
CA ALA A 23 -29.37 -2.56 -18.59
C ALA A 23 -28.46 -2.56 -17.36
N MET A 24 -28.41 -3.66 -16.59
CA MET A 24 -27.46 -3.80 -15.48
C MET A 24 -26.01 -3.81 -15.96
N LEU A 25 -25.69 -4.48 -17.08
CA LEU A 25 -24.35 -4.50 -17.66
C LEU A 25 -23.91 -3.09 -18.06
N ILE A 26 -24.76 -2.35 -18.77
CA ILE A 26 -24.47 -0.97 -19.19
C ILE A 26 -24.37 -0.06 -17.97
N PHE A 27 -25.28 -0.19 -17.00
CA PHE A 27 -25.22 0.57 -15.75
C PHE A 27 -23.90 0.30 -15.01
N PHE A 28 -23.47 -0.96 -14.91
CA PHE A 28 -22.19 -1.30 -14.28
C PHE A 28 -21.00 -0.79 -15.11
N LEU A 29 -21.02 -0.88 -16.44
CA LEU A 29 -19.90 -0.42 -17.27
C LEU A 29 -19.79 1.11 -17.36
N VAL A 30 -20.91 1.84 -17.24
CA VAL A 30 -20.95 3.30 -17.37
C VAL A 30 -20.91 4.01 -16.01
N LEU A 31 -21.58 3.47 -14.97
CA LEU A 31 -21.58 4.06 -13.62
C LEU A 31 -20.61 3.40 -12.64
N ALA A 32 -20.16 2.17 -12.86
CA ALA A 32 -18.95 1.74 -12.17
C ALA A 32 -17.81 2.51 -12.83
N LYS A 33 -17.52 3.68 -12.23
CA LYS A 33 -16.18 4.27 -12.29
C LYS A 33 -15.23 3.10 -12.17
N PRO A 34 -14.21 2.96 -13.06
CA PRO A 34 -13.24 1.90 -12.91
C PRO A 34 -12.89 1.90 -11.45
N ALA A 35 -13.16 0.79 -10.75
CA ALA A 35 -12.67 0.64 -9.40
C ALA A 35 -11.19 0.87 -9.60
N ASP A 36 -10.74 2.08 -9.25
CA ASP A 36 -9.36 2.49 -9.45
C ASP A 36 -8.61 1.28 -8.94
N LYS A 37 -7.75 0.72 -9.77
CA LYS A 37 -6.74 -0.20 -9.27
C LYS A 37 -5.87 0.65 -8.34
N ARG A 38 -6.39 1.00 -7.14
CA ARG A 38 -5.74 1.71 -6.03
C ARG A 38 -4.74 0.78 -5.36
N PHE A 39 -4.38 -0.32 -5.99
CA PHE A 39 -3.09 -0.94 -5.82
C PHE A 39 -2.01 -0.06 -6.44
N ARG A 40 -1.71 1.11 -5.82
CA ARG A 40 -0.34 1.70 -5.72
C ARG A 40 -0.22 3.15 -5.22
N ASN A 41 -1.30 3.88 -4.92
CA ASN A 41 -1.18 5.28 -4.45
C ASN A 41 -1.65 5.55 -3.01
N HIS A 42 -1.94 4.49 -2.22
CA HIS A 42 -2.57 4.64 -0.90
C HIS A 42 -1.70 5.38 0.15
N ASP A 43 -0.42 5.62 -0.12
CA ASP A 43 0.47 6.36 0.80
C ASP A 43 1.01 7.67 0.23
N MET A 44 0.65 8.00 -1.02
CA MET A 44 1.10 9.26 -1.63
C MET A 44 0.51 10.48 -0.94
N ASN A 45 -0.74 10.37 -0.47
CA ASN A 45 -1.45 11.46 0.18
C ASN A 45 -1.56 11.34 1.70
N GLY A 46 -1.28 10.18 2.29
CA GLY A 46 -1.50 9.96 3.73
C GLY A 46 -0.61 10.87 4.58
N MET A 47 0.71 10.70 4.45
CA MET A 47 1.67 11.51 5.21
C MET A 47 1.63 12.99 4.80
N TYR A 48 1.51 13.30 3.51
CA TYR A 48 1.42 14.68 3.04
C TYR A 48 0.21 15.41 3.66
N LYS A 49 -0.97 14.78 3.67
CA LYS A 49 -2.17 15.36 4.29
C LYS A 49 -2.06 15.45 5.80
N SER A 50 -1.45 14.48 6.47
CA SER A 50 -1.21 14.57 7.92
C SER A 50 -0.24 15.71 8.25
N LEU A 51 0.82 15.91 7.46
CA LEU A 51 1.74 17.04 7.65
C LEU A 51 1.05 18.39 7.40
N GLN A 52 0.22 18.49 6.36
CA GLN A 52 -0.53 19.70 6.07
C GLN A 52 -1.61 19.99 7.14
N ASN A 53 -2.43 19.00 7.49
CA ASN A 53 -3.65 19.21 8.28
C ASN A 53 -3.45 19.00 9.78
N GLU A 54 -2.67 17.99 10.19
CA GLU A 54 -2.44 17.69 11.61
C GLU A 54 -1.25 18.48 12.17
N VAL A 55 -0.16 18.59 11.40
CA VAL A 55 1.05 19.31 11.84
C VAL A 55 0.96 20.81 11.50
N GLY A 56 0.32 21.16 10.39
CA GLY A 56 0.17 22.54 9.94
C GLY A 56 1.38 23.05 9.15
N PHE A 57 1.98 22.20 8.31
CA PHE A 57 3.09 22.61 7.45
C PHE A 57 2.65 23.71 6.47
N SER A 58 3.49 24.74 6.32
CA SER A 58 3.32 25.78 5.30
C SER A 58 3.58 25.22 3.90
N GLN A 59 3.23 26.01 2.88
CA GLN A 59 3.46 25.58 1.50
C GLN A 59 4.94 25.42 1.18
N GLU A 60 5.81 26.26 1.75
CA GLU A 60 7.27 26.15 1.63
C GLU A 60 7.78 24.86 2.28
N GLN A 61 7.30 24.53 3.48
CA GLN A 61 7.65 23.29 4.18
C GLN A 61 7.18 22.05 3.41
N LEU A 62 5.99 22.09 2.83
CA LEU A 62 5.47 21.00 1.98
C LEU A 62 6.28 20.82 0.70
N ASN A 63 6.77 21.91 0.10
CA ASN A 63 7.67 21.84 -1.06
C ASN A 63 9.02 21.20 -0.67
N GLN A 64 9.61 21.57 0.47
CA GLN A 64 10.82 20.94 0.99
C GLN A 64 10.61 19.45 1.30
N TYR A 65 9.49 19.10 1.93
CA TYR A 65 9.11 17.71 2.18
C TYR A 65 8.99 16.90 0.89
N LYS A 66 8.42 17.49 -0.19
CA LYS A 66 8.30 16.82 -1.48
C LYS A 66 9.68 16.47 -2.06
N LEU A 67 10.65 17.37 -1.98
CA LEU A 67 12.02 17.12 -2.44
C LEU A 67 12.69 15.99 -1.64
N LEU A 68 12.63 16.06 -0.30
CA LEU A 68 13.15 15.00 0.57
C LEU A 68 12.51 13.64 0.27
N ARG A 69 11.22 13.63 -0.03
CA ARG A 69 10.48 12.42 -0.37
C ARG A 69 10.95 11.83 -1.70
N GLU A 70 11.11 12.66 -2.72
CA GLU A 70 11.56 12.21 -4.04
C GLU A 70 12.97 11.62 -3.96
N GLU A 71 13.87 12.26 -3.23
CA GLU A 71 15.21 11.74 -2.92
C GLU A 71 15.13 10.41 -2.17
N GLN A 72 14.35 10.36 -1.08
CA GLN A 72 14.17 9.14 -0.30
C GLN A 72 13.62 8.00 -1.15
N MET A 73 12.67 8.28 -2.04
CA MET A 73 12.06 7.26 -2.88
C MET A 73 13.05 6.70 -3.91
N LYS A 74 14.00 7.50 -4.40
CA LYS A 74 15.08 7.03 -5.27
C LYS A 74 16.05 6.12 -4.51
N ASN A 75 16.37 6.45 -3.26
CA ASN A 75 17.37 5.73 -2.47
C ASN A 75 16.82 4.47 -1.80
N VAL A 76 15.59 4.50 -1.29
CA VAL A 76 15.04 3.43 -0.45
C VAL A 76 14.27 2.36 -1.23
N ARG A 77 13.64 2.69 -2.36
CA ARG A 77 13.02 1.67 -3.24
C ARG A 77 13.97 0.54 -3.64
N PRO A 78 15.20 0.80 -4.12
CA PRO A 78 16.11 -0.29 -4.47
C PRO A 78 16.50 -1.12 -3.25
N LEU A 79 16.70 -0.51 -2.08
CA LEU A 79 17.00 -1.23 -0.84
C LEU A 79 15.86 -2.18 -0.44
N PHE A 80 14.60 -1.75 -0.52
CA PHE A 80 13.45 -2.62 -0.27
C PHE A 80 13.42 -3.82 -1.22
N ASN A 81 13.69 -3.59 -2.51
CA ASN A 81 13.73 -4.66 -3.50
C ASN A 81 14.86 -5.64 -3.19
N GLN A 82 16.06 -5.14 -2.87
CA GLN A 82 17.20 -5.99 -2.50
C GLN A 82 16.93 -6.85 -1.28
N VAL A 83 16.31 -6.30 -0.22
CA VAL A 83 15.90 -7.07 0.97
C VAL A 83 14.88 -8.14 0.59
N ARG A 84 13.88 -7.79 -0.23
CA ARG A 84 12.83 -8.71 -0.66
C ARG A 84 13.38 -9.85 -1.53
N GLU A 85 14.26 -9.53 -2.48
CA GLU A 85 14.92 -10.51 -3.34
C GLU A 85 15.84 -11.41 -2.53
N SER A 86 16.64 -10.86 -1.62
CA SER A 86 17.50 -11.65 -0.74
C SER A 86 16.69 -12.61 0.12
N LYS A 87 15.57 -12.15 0.70
CA LYS A 87 14.64 -13.03 1.44
C LYS A 87 14.02 -14.10 0.54
N ARG A 88 13.62 -13.75 -0.70
CA ARG A 88 13.08 -14.73 -1.66
C ARG A 88 14.10 -15.83 -1.96
N THR A 89 15.35 -15.47 -2.26
CA THR A 89 16.42 -16.43 -2.54
C THR A 89 16.71 -17.29 -1.31
N PHE A 90 16.82 -16.66 -0.14
CA PHE A 90 17.03 -17.35 1.13
C PHE A 90 15.95 -18.42 1.40
N TYR A 91 14.68 -18.08 1.24
CA TYR A 91 13.60 -19.07 1.45
C TYR A 91 13.50 -20.10 0.31
N ALA A 92 13.99 -19.81 -0.89
CA ALA A 92 14.07 -20.79 -1.98
C ALA A 92 15.09 -21.91 -1.67
N LEU A 93 16.04 -21.69 -0.76
CA LEU A 93 16.96 -22.73 -0.27
C LEU A 93 16.23 -23.94 0.31
N ILE A 94 15.04 -23.74 0.90
CA ILE A 94 14.21 -24.83 1.47
C ILE A 94 13.87 -25.90 0.42
N THR A 95 13.70 -25.51 -0.85
CA THR A 95 13.38 -26.44 -1.95
C THR A 95 14.60 -26.88 -2.74
N SER A 96 15.81 -26.49 -2.33
CA SER A 96 17.05 -26.65 -3.12
C SER A 96 17.85 -27.92 -2.79
N GLY A 97 17.32 -28.81 -1.93
CA GLY A 97 18.00 -30.03 -1.49
C GLY A 97 18.82 -29.81 -0.21
N GLN A 98 19.97 -30.50 -0.08
CA GLN A 98 20.86 -30.31 1.07
C GLN A 98 21.61 -28.97 0.95
N VAL A 99 21.31 -28.05 1.85
CA VAL A 99 21.99 -26.75 1.98
C VAL A 99 22.80 -26.76 3.28
N PRO A 100 24.11 -26.46 3.24
CA PRO A 100 24.91 -26.36 4.45
C PRO A 100 24.45 -25.22 5.38
N ASP A 101 24.50 -25.43 6.69
CA ASP A 101 24.13 -24.41 7.69
C ASP A 101 24.97 -23.12 7.56
N SER A 102 26.22 -23.24 7.09
CA SER A 102 27.09 -22.09 6.82
C SER A 102 26.53 -21.16 5.73
N VAL A 103 25.88 -21.72 4.71
CA VAL A 103 25.22 -20.95 3.64
C VAL A 103 23.98 -20.25 4.19
N VAL A 104 23.19 -20.94 5.00
CA VAL A 104 22.01 -20.37 5.67
C VAL A 104 22.41 -19.18 6.55
N ALA A 105 23.46 -19.34 7.36
CA ALA A 105 23.97 -18.26 8.21
C ALA A 105 24.45 -17.05 7.38
N ALA A 106 25.24 -17.29 6.34
CA ALA A 106 25.78 -16.22 5.48
C ALA A 106 24.66 -15.43 4.76
N ASP A 107 23.64 -16.11 4.24
CA ASP A 107 22.52 -15.44 3.58
C ASP A 107 21.65 -14.66 4.59
N ALA A 108 21.45 -15.20 5.80
CA ALA A 108 20.77 -14.51 6.88
C ALA A 108 21.51 -13.22 7.29
N ASP A 109 22.84 -13.28 7.43
CA ASP A 109 23.67 -12.11 7.71
C ASP A 109 23.60 -11.07 6.60
N SER A 110 23.60 -11.51 5.34
CA SER A 110 23.43 -10.64 4.18
C SER A 110 22.08 -9.91 4.19
N ILE A 111 21.00 -10.59 4.57
CA ILE A 111 19.69 -9.97 4.77
C ILE A 111 19.74 -8.96 5.92
N ALA A 112 20.37 -9.31 7.05
CA ALA A 112 20.47 -8.44 8.21
C ALA A 112 21.22 -7.13 7.89
N GLN A 113 22.32 -7.18 7.13
CA GLN A 113 23.05 -5.99 6.72
C GLN A 113 22.22 -5.08 5.80
N LYS A 114 21.48 -5.66 4.85
CA LYS A 114 20.59 -4.89 3.96
C LYS A 114 19.43 -4.27 4.73
N GLN A 115 18.84 -5.01 5.67
CA GLN A 115 17.78 -4.50 6.55
C GLN A 115 18.28 -3.34 7.42
N LYS A 116 19.46 -3.48 8.03
CA LYS A 116 20.11 -2.41 8.80
C LYS A 116 20.28 -1.13 7.98
N ASN A 117 20.76 -1.25 6.75
CA ASN A 117 20.93 -0.10 5.87
C ASN A 117 19.57 0.57 5.57
N LEU A 118 18.55 -0.23 5.23
CA LEU A 118 17.20 0.27 4.98
C LEU A 118 16.62 1.03 6.18
N ASP A 119 16.70 0.46 7.38
CA ASP A 119 16.16 1.07 8.60
C ASP A 119 16.92 2.35 8.97
N THR A 120 18.24 2.37 8.76
CA THR A 120 19.07 3.56 8.96
C THR A 120 18.66 4.69 8.01
N GLN A 121 18.48 4.39 6.72
CA GLN A 121 18.05 5.39 5.72
C GLN A 121 16.62 5.90 6.02
N MET A 122 15.73 5.03 6.48
CA MET A 122 14.38 5.43 6.87
C MET A 122 14.39 6.36 8.09
N PHE A 123 15.20 6.05 9.10
CA PHE A 123 15.37 6.88 10.27
C PHE A 123 15.94 8.26 9.93
N LEU A 124 16.99 8.31 9.09
CA LEU A 124 17.61 9.57 8.66
C LEU A 124 16.63 10.45 7.87
N TYR A 125 15.79 9.86 7.02
CA TYR A 125 14.74 10.58 6.32
C TYR A 125 13.76 11.25 7.27
N PHE A 126 13.19 10.50 8.22
CA PHE A 126 12.24 11.07 9.17
C PHE A 126 12.89 12.11 10.09
N LYS A 127 14.16 11.92 10.46
CA LYS A 127 14.96 12.94 11.15
C LYS A 127 15.09 14.22 10.33
N ASN A 128 15.32 14.12 9.02
CA ASN A 128 15.41 15.28 8.13
C ASN A 128 14.06 15.97 7.93
N VAL A 129 12.96 15.22 7.82
CA VAL A 129 11.61 15.82 7.76
C VAL A 129 11.30 16.57 9.06
N ARG A 130 11.68 16.04 10.23
CA ARG A 130 11.49 16.71 11.52
C ARG A 130 12.23 18.05 11.61
N LYS A 131 13.38 18.20 10.94
CA LYS A 131 14.15 19.46 10.93
C LYS A 131 13.44 20.60 10.19
N ILE A 132 12.46 20.30 9.34
CA ILE A 132 11.66 21.31 8.64
C ILE A 132 10.62 21.93 9.59
N CYS A 133 10.23 21.21 10.66
CA CYS A 133 9.25 21.68 11.62
C CYS A 133 9.76 22.92 12.39
N THR A 134 8.85 23.85 12.67
CA THR A 134 9.08 24.88 13.69
C THR A 134 9.00 24.27 15.10
N PRO A 135 9.48 24.97 16.15
CA PRO A 135 9.35 24.50 17.53
C PRO A 135 7.91 24.12 17.90
N ASP A 136 6.93 24.94 17.49
CA ASP A 136 5.51 24.72 17.79
C ASP A 136 4.90 23.52 17.03
N GLN A 137 5.42 23.21 15.84
CA GLN A 137 4.98 22.07 15.02
C GLN A 137 5.56 20.73 15.48
N THR A 138 6.68 20.76 16.21
CA THR A 138 7.46 19.57 16.55
C THR A 138 6.66 18.56 17.37
N ALA A 139 5.89 19.00 18.36
CA ALA A 139 5.05 18.12 19.18
C ALA A 139 3.94 17.43 18.37
N LYS A 140 3.34 18.15 17.42
CA LYS A 140 2.31 17.62 16.51
C LYS A 140 2.92 16.60 15.54
N PHE A 141 4.09 16.90 15.00
CA PHE A 141 4.84 16.00 14.15
C PHE A 141 5.18 14.69 14.85
N ASP A 142 5.71 14.77 16.08
CA ASP A 142 6.09 13.59 16.87
C ASP A 142 4.86 12.69 17.12
N SER A 143 3.68 13.28 17.36
CA SER A 143 2.41 12.55 17.50
C SER A 143 1.97 11.84 16.22
N VAL A 144 2.09 12.50 15.07
CA VAL A 144 1.82 11.88 13.76
C VAL A 144 2.79 10.73 13.50
N MET A 145 4.06 10.92 13.85
CA MET A 145 5.11 9.92 13.63
C MET A 145 4.84 8.63 14.40
N GLN A 146 4.33 8.69 15.64
CA GLN A 146 3.93 7.49 16.39
C GLN A 146 2.89 6.64 15.64
N LYS A 147 1.90 7.29 15.00
CA LYS A 147 0.90 6.60 14.17
C LYS A 147 1.52 5.98 12.91
N VAL A 148 2.54 6.61 12.34
CA VAL A 148 3.24 6.13 11.14
C VAL A 148 4.15 4.96 11.48
N ILE A 149 4.94 5.06 12.55
CA ILE A 149 5.80 3.98 13.05
C ILE A 149 4.96 2.74 13.39
N GLY A 150 3.84 2.91 14.09
CA GLY A 150 2.93 1.80 14.39
C GLY A 150 2.39 1.09 13.13
N ARG A 151 2.20 1.80 12.02
CA ARG A 151 1.81 1.19 10.74
C ARG A 151 2.99 0.51 10.03
N MET A 152 4.20 1.03 10.18
CA MET A 152 5.41 0.51 9.54
C MET A 152 5.92 -0.78 10.20
N VAL A 153 5.99 -0.79 11.53
CA VAL A 153 6.50 -1.94 12.32
C VAL A 153 5.39 -2.99 12.55
N GLY A 154 4.14 -2.62 12.29
CA GLY A 154 2.97 -3.40 12.64
C GLY A 154 2.54 -3.12 14.07
N ARG A 155 1.25 -2.82 14.27
CA ARG A 155 0.69 -2.67 15.61
C ARG A 155 0.57 -4.04 16.27
N PRO A 156 0.98 -4.20 17.54
CA PRO A 156 0.61 -5.37 18.31
C PRO A 156 -0.92 -5.42 18.41
N GLY A 157 -1.56 -6.43 17.81
CA GLY A 157 -2.95 -6.80 18.09
C GLY A 157 -4.07 -6.26 17.20
N GLU A 158 -3.81 -5.43 16.18
CA GLU A 158 -4.88 -4.96 15.27
C GLU A 158 -5.03 -5.92 14.08
N SER A 159 -5.37 -7.17 14.38
CA SER A 159 -5.88 -8.13 13.41
C SER A 159 -7.08 -7.49 12.72
N ARG A 160 -6.95 -7.21 11.41
CA ARG A 160 -8.05 -6.80 10.53
C ARG A 160 -9.25 -7.71 10.80
N LYS A 161 -10.25 -7.25 11.56
CA LYS A 161 -11.58 -7.83 11.55
C LYS A 161 -12.08 -7.68 10.11
N LYS A 162 -12.02 -8.76 9.34
CA LYS A 162 -12.77 -8.84 8.09
C LYS A 162 -14.26 -8.77 8.46
N PRO A 163 -15.06 -7.90 7.83
CA PRO A 163 -16.51 -8.05 7.92
C PRO A 163 -16.87 -9.39 7.27
N GLY A 164 -17.54 -10.24 8.04
CA GLY A 164 -18.18 -11.46 7.56
C GLY A 164 -19.49 -11.18 6.85
#